data_AF-A0A970IAM1-F1
#
_entry.id   AF-A0A970IAM1-F1
#
_cell.length_a   1.000
_cell.length_b   1.000
_cell.length_c   1.000
_cell.angle_alpha   90.00
_cell.angle_beta   90.00
_cell.angle_gamma   90.00
#
_symmetry.space_group_name_H-M   'P 1'
#
loop_
_entity.id
_entity.type
_entity.pdbx_description
1 polymer ?
#
loop_
_entity_poly.entity_id
_entity_poly.type
_entity_poly.pdbx_seq_one_letter_code
_entity_poly.pdbx_strand_id
1 'polypeptide(L)'
;PMICLDGKPFTFDTGADNTMLYAAYYMEHRDRIERDHTPEKIKFGGAGGLIELDGYVIDTSFEISGKKVELTKVHLVRDKIKESETVYGNIGQDLIGQFDKMVLNFERMFILLE
;
A
#
# COMPACT_ATOMS: atom_id res chain seq x y z
N PRO A 1 -2.27 -8.87 8.49
CA PRO A 1 -1.43 -10.01 8.04
C PRO A 1 -0.40 -9.52 7.02
N MET A 2 0.75 -10.17 6.86
CA MET A 2 1.73 -9.77 5.84
C MET A 2 1.56 -10.61 4.58
N ILE A 3 1.67 -9.98 3.42
CA ILE A 3 1.69 -10.63 2.11
C ILE A 3 2.90 -10.14 1.32
N CYS A 4 3.36 -10.95 0.37
CA CYS A 4 4.39 -10.54 -0.58
C CYS A 4 3.75 -10.31 -1.95
N LEU A 5 3.84 -9.09 -2.45
CA LEU A 5 3.47 -8.74 -3.82
C LEU A 5 4.76 -8.41 -4.56
N ASP A 6 5.03 -9.09 -5.68
CA ASP A 6 6.28 -8.95 -6.45
C ASP A 6 7.56 -9.08 -5.60
N GLY A 7 7.53 -9.98 -4.60
CA GLY A 7 8.63 -10.19 -3.66
C GLY A 7 8.81 -9.08 -2.62
N LYS A 8 7.91 -8.10 -2.55
CA LYS A 8 7.94 -7.00 -1.59
C LYS A 8 6.88 -7.19 -0.51
N PRO A 9 7.22 -6.94 0.78
CA PRO A 9 6.28 -7.15 1.87
C PRO A 9 5.28 -5.99 1.98
N PHE A 10 4.00 -6.32 2.09
CA PHE A 10 2.91 -5.40 2.37
C PHE A 10 2.09 -5.91 3.56
N THR A 11 1.49 -5.00 4.32
CA THR A 11 0.43 -5.38 5.25
C THR A 11 -0.90 -5.41 4.54
N PHE A 12 -1.68 -6.44 4.77
CA PHE A 12 -3.05 -6.53 4.33
C PHE A 12 -3.98 -5.99 5.43
N ASP A 13 -4.74 -4.94 5.12
CA ASP A 13 -5.59 -4.21 6.06
C ASP A 13 -7.02 -4.10 5.52
N THR A 14 -7.87 -5.04 5.93
CA THR A 14 -9.29 -5.04 5.57
C THR A 14 -10.06 -3.85 6.12
N GLY A 15 -9.52 -3.14 7.12
CA GLY A 15 -10.14 -1.96 7.73
C GLY A 15 -9.76 -0.65 7.04
N ALA A 16 -8.85 -0.67 6.07
CA ALA A 16 -8.45 0.51 5.31
C ALA A 16 -9.25 0.63 4.02
N ASP A 17 -9.90 1.77 3.81
CA ASP A 17 -10.62 2.06 2.56
C ASP A 17 -9.66 2.10 1.35
N ASN A 18 -8.46 2.66 1.55
CA ASN A 18 -7.48 2.88 0.49
C ASN A 18 -6.13 2.23 0.83
N THR A 19 -5.43 1.82 -0.21
CA THR A 19 -4.04 1.40 -0.19
C THR A 19 -3.15 2.62 0.04
N MET A 20 -2.11 2.45 0.83
CA MET A 20 -1.13 3.51 1.09
C MET A 20 0.27 2.91 1.07
N LEU A 21 1.17 3.60 0.37
CA LEU A 21 2.56 3.23 0.19
C LEU A 21 3.46 4.01 1.13
N TYR A 22 4.53 3.37 1.57
CA TYR A 22 5.40 3.85 2.63
C TYR A 22 6.82 4.16 2.15
N ALA A 23 7.66 4.62 3.07
CA ALA A 23 9.00 5.11 2.80
C ALA A 23 9.86 4.11 2.01
N ALA A 24 9.70 2.80 2.23
CA ALA A 24 10.44 1.79 1.50
C ALA A 24 10.13 1.79 -0.01
N TYR A 25 8.86 1.96 -0.40
CA TYR A 25 8.46 2.10 -1.80
C TYR A 25 9.02 3.40 -2.39
N TYR A 26 8.90 4.51 -1.64
CA TYR A 26 9.43 5.80 -2.07
C TYR A 26 10.93 5.73 -2.33
N MET A 27 11.70 5.13 -1.41
CA MET A 27 13.15 5.01 -1.55
C MET A 27 13.58 4.22 -2.78
N GLU A 28 12.88 3.12 -3.10
CA GLU A 28 13.20 2.31 -4.29
C GLU A 28 12.86 3.03 -5.60
N HIS A 29 11.80 3.84 -5.61
CA HIS A 29 11.30 4.50 -6.81
C HIS A 29 11.58 6.01 -6.84
N ARG A 30 12.48 6.48 -5.98
CA ARG A 30 12.68 7.90 -5.66
C ARG A 30 12.85 8.79 -6.89
N ASP A 31 13.79 8.44 -7.76
CA ASP A 31 14.12 9.24 -8.94
C ASP A 31 12.94 9.36 -9.91
N ARG A 32 12.10 8.31 -10.01
CA ARG A 32 10.88 8.33 -10.82
C ARG A 32 9.83 9.22 -10.18
N ILE A 33 9.59 9.04 -8.89
CA ILE A 33 8.56 9.78 -8.15
C ILE A 33 8.87 11.28 -8.14
N GLU A 34 10.10 11.67 -7.78
CA GLU A 34 10.51 13.07 -7.71
C GLU A 34 10.50 13.77 -9.08
N ARG A 35 10.69 13.02 -10.17
CA ARG A 35 10.63 13.57 -11.52
C ARG A 35 9.19 13.74 -12.03
N ASP A 36 8.33 12.76 -11.73
CA ASP A 36 7.03 12.63 -12.39
C ASP A 36 5.88 13.21 -11.54
N HIS A 37 6.10 13.48 -10.24
CA HIS A 37 5.07 13.92 -9.29
C HIS A 37 5.50 15.14 -8.48
N THR A 38 4.52 15.90 -8.00
CA THR A 38 4.76 17.07 -7.13
C THR A 38 4.58 16.66 -5.66
N PRO A 39 5.48 17.07 -4.75
CA PRO A 39 5.32 16.79 -3.32
C PRO A 39 4.05 17.45 -2.75
N GLU A 40 3.39 16.76 -1.83
CA GLU A 40 2.22 17.26 -1.11
C GLU A 40 2.08 16.69 0.31
N LYS A 41 1.10 17.22 1.06
CA LYS A 41 0.79 16.74 2.41
C LYS A 41 -0.23 15.61 2.35
N ILE A 42 0.20 14.44 2.81
CA ILE A 42 -0.63 13.25 2.91
C ILE A 42 -1.25 13.18 4.30
N LYS A 43 -2.59 13.24 4.34
CA LYS A 43 -3.38 13.11 5.57
C LYS A 43 -3.99 11.72 5.65
N PHE A 44 -3.86 11.08 6.79
CA PHE A 44 -4.48 9.78 7.05
C PHE A 44 -4.71 9.60 8.55
N GLY A 45 -5.68 8.77 8.92
CA GLY A 45 -6.07 8.61 10.30
C GLY A 45 -6.66 7.24 10.60
N GLY A 46 -6.70 6.91 11.88
CA GLY A 46 -7.26 5.66 12.39
C GLY A 46 -7.50 5.74 13.90
N ALA A 47 -7.48 4.60 14.58
CA ALA A 47 -7.70 4.55 16.04
C ALA A 47 -6.70 5.41 16.85
N GLY A 48 -5.52 5.71 16.28
CA GLY A 48 -4.51 6.57 16.87
C GLY A 48 -4.66 8.08 16.60
N GLY A 49 -5.73 8.50 15.92
CA GLY A 49 -5.95 9.89 15.50
C GLY A 49 -5.55 10.16 14.05
N LEU A 50 -5.53 11.45 13.70
CA LEU A 50 -5.16 11.96 12.38
C LEU A 50 -3.68 12.38 12.37
N ILE A 51 -2.94 12.00 11.35
CA ILE A 51 -1.57 12.43 11.11
C ILE A 51 -1.40 13.00 9.70
N GLU A 52 -0.41 13.87 9.53
CA GLU A 52 -0.04 14.51 8.27
C GLU A 52 1.47 14.35 8.04
N LEU A 53 1.86 13.85 6.88
CA LEU A 53 3.26 13.63 6.48
C LEU A 53 3.52 14.18 5.08
N ASP A 54 4.78 14.46 4.77
CA ASP A 54 5.21 14.78 3.40
C ASP A 54 5.19 13.52 2.52
N GLY A 55 4.71 13.67 1.29
CA GLY A 55 4.52 12.55 0.39
C GLY A 55 4.09 12.97 -1.02
N TYR A 56 3.44 12.05 -1.71
CA TYR A 56 2.99 12.16 -3.09
C TYR A 56 1.68 11.40 -3.28
N VAL A 57 0.81 11.87 -4.17
CA VAL A 57 -0.27 11.07 -4.75
C VAL A 57 0.20 10.52 -6.10
N ILE A 58 0.18 9.20 -6.25
CA ILE A 58 0.68 8.51 -7.44
C ILE A 58 -0.35 7.52 -7.99
N ASP A 59 -0.22 7.17 -9.26
CA ASP A 59 -0.88 6.00 -9.83
C ASP A 59 0.10 4.82 -9.86
N THR A 60 -0.37 3.61 -9.58
CA THR A 60 0.46 2.40 -9.57
C THR A 60 -0.36 1.17 -9.96
N SER A 61 0.33 0.09 -10.30
CA SER A 61 -0.31 -1.19 -10.58
C SER A 61 0.37 -2.33 -9.84
N PHE A 62 -0.39 -3.37 -9.52
CA PHE A 62 0.09 -4.62 -8.94
C PHE A 62 -0.30 -5.81 -9.81
N GLU A 63 0.56 -6.81 -9.90
CA GLU A 63 0.20 -8.10 -10.48
C GLU A 63 -0.12 -9.09 -9.36
N ILE A 64 -1.37 -9.53 -9.29
CA ILE A 64 -1.87 -10.39 -8.20
C ILE A 64 -2.71 -11.49 -8.81
N SER A 65 -2.36 -12.75 -8.54
CA SER A 65 -3.04 -13.93 -9.09
C SER A 65 -3.17 -13.90 -10.64
N GLY A 66 -2.19 -13.33 -11.34
CA GLY A 66 -2.22 -13.17 -12.81
C GLY A 66 -3.15 -12.06 -13.32
N LYS A 67 -3.75 -11.28 -12.41
CA LYS A 67 -4.55 -10.10 -12.72
C LYS A 67 -3.73 -8.84 -12.47
N LYS A 68 -3.71 -7.93 -13.45
CA LYS A 68 -3.20 -6.57 -13.25
C LYS A 68 -4.27 -5.73 -12.56
N VAL A 69 -3.94 -5.18 -11.39
CA VAL A 69 -4.79 -4.29 -10.61
C VAL A 69 -4.22 -2.88 -10.71
N GLU A 70 -4.99 -1.97 -11.28
CA GLU A 70 -4.63 -0.55 -11.39
C GLU A 70 -5.21 0.18 -10.17
N LEU A 71 -4.38 0.99 -9.52
CA LEU A 71 -4.81 1.91 -8.46
C LEU A 71 -4.44 3.33 -8.86
N THR A 72 -5.42 4.21 -8.74
CA THR A 72 -5.24 5.64 -9.01
C THR A 72 -5.30 6.44 -7.73
N LYS A 73 -4.55 7.54 -7.66
CA LYS A 73 -4.51 8.44 -6.49
C LYS A 73 -4.09 7.76 -5.18
N VAL A 74 -3.12 6.87 -5.26
CA VAL A 74 -2.55 6.18 -4.10
C VAL A 74 -1.67 7.15 -3.31
N HIS A 75 -1.90 7.21 -2.00
CA HIS A 75 -1.06 7.98 -1.08
C HIS A 75 0.30 7.28 -0.90
N LEU A 76 1.38 8.03 -1.08
CA LEU A 76 2.74 7.60 -0.81
C LEU A 76 3.39 8.55 0.19
N VAL A 77 3.88 8.04 1.33
CA VAL A 77 4.68 8.86 2.26
C VAL A 77 6.17 8.66 2.05
N ARG A 78 6.90 9.77 2.20
CA ARG A 78 8.36 9.81 2.03
C ARG A 78 9.10 9.29 3.27
N ASP A 79 8.63 9.69 4.44
CA ASP A 79 9.24 9.36 5.72
C ASP A 79 8.50 8.21 6.40
N LYS A 80 9.22 7.46 7.24
CA LYS A 80 8.62 6.35 7.99
C LYS A 80 7.55 6.87 8.93
N ILE A 81 6.41 6.18 8.99
CA ILE A 81 5.34 6.49 9.96
C ILE A 81 5.80 6.11 11.38
N LYS A 82 6.60 5.04 11.48
CA LYS A 82 7.25 4.56 12.71
C LYS A 82 8.61 3.95 12.37
N GLU A 83 9.57 4.05 13.28
CA GLU A 83 10.93 3.52 13.05
C GLU A 83 10.97 2.02 12.68
N SER A 84 10.06 1.23 13.27
CA SER A 84 9.93 -0.21 13.05
C SER A 84 9.21 -0.60 11.75
N GLU A 85 8.84 0.36 10.91
CA GLU A 85 8.24 0.10 9.60
C GLU A 85 9.24 -0.57 8.65
N THR A 86 8.83 -1.71 8.09
CA THR A 86 9.65 -2.55 7.19
C THR A 86 8.91 -2.96 5.92
N VAL A 87 7.64 -2.56 5.77
CA VAL A 87 6.77 -2.91 4.64
C VAL A 87 6.68 -1.77 3.63
N TYR A 88 6.26 -2.09 2.41
CA TYR A 88 6.13 -1.14 1.32
C TYR A 88 4.83 -0.33 1.39
N GLY A 89 3.88 -0.78 2.20
CA GLY A 89 2.59 -0.15 2.37
C GLY A 89 1.58 -1.07 3.03
N ASN A 90 0.37 -0.56 3.20
CA ASN A 90 -0.81 -1.37 3.45
C ASN A 90 -1.69 -1.48 2.19
N ILE A 91 -2.28 -2.65 1.99
CA ILE A 91 -3.27 -2.94 0.96
C ILE A 91 -4.66 -2.79 1.56
N GLY A 92 -5.46 -1.91 0.96
CA GLY A 92 -6.81 -1.57 1.39
C GLY A 92 -7.90 -2.08 0.44
N GLN A 93 -9.14 -1.65 0.70
CA GLN A 93 -10.34 -2.11 -0.04
C GLN A 93 -10.37 -1.68 -1.50
N ASP A 94 -9.72 -0.58 -1.87
CA ASP A 94 -9.51 -0.14 -3.25
C ASP A 94 -8.82 -1.17 -4.15
N LEU A 95 -7.98 -2.03 -3.56
CA LEU A 95 -7.38 -3.18 -4.25
C LEU A 95 -8.16 -4.47 -3.98
N ILE A 96 -8.51 -4.73 -2.72
CA ILE A 96 -9.16 -6.00 -2.32
C ILE A 96 -10.50 -6.17 -3.01
N GLY A 97 -11.30 -5.09 -3.08
CA GLY A 97 -12.63 -5.09 -3.69
C GLY A 97 -12.62 -5.26 -5.22
N GLN A 98 -11.45 -5.30 -5.85
CA GLN A 98 -11.34 -5.64 -7.28
C GLN A 98 -11.35 -7.15 -7.51
N PHE A 99 -11.42 -7.97 -6.47
CA PHE A 99 -11.53 -9.42 -6.54
C PHE A 99 -12.91 -9.86 -6.06
N ASP A 100 -13.45 -10.91 -6.68
CA ASP A 100 -14.77 -11.43 -6.31
C ASP A 100 -14.71 -12.18 -4.97
N LYS A 101 -13.54 -12.73 -4.64
CA LYS A 101 -13.36 -13.53 -3.44
C LYS A 101 -11.98 -13.34 -2.82
N MET A 102 -11.98 -13.30 -1.50
CA MET A 102 -10.79 -13.37 -0.65
C MET A 102 -10.85 -14.62 0.22
N VAL A 103 -9.74 -15.36 0.28
CA VAL A 103 -9.55 -16.48 1.20
C VAL A 103 -8.43 -16.13 2.18
N LEU A 104 -8.77 -16.11 3.47
CA LEU A 104 -7.82 -16.01 4.57
C LEU A 104 -7.67 -17.39 5.23
N ASN A 105 -6.51 -18.01 5.07
CA ASN A 105 -6.25 -19.33 5.64
C ASN A 105 -5.27 -19.24 6.82
N PHE A 106 -5.78 -19.48 8.04
CA PHE A 106 -5.00 -19.41 9.28
C PHE A 106 -4.21 -20.68 9.59
N GLU A 107 -4.55 -21.82 9.00
CA GLU A 107 -3.82 -23.07 9.18
C GLU A 107 -2.52 -23.07 8.36
N ARG A 108 -2.61 -22.60 7.11
CA ARG A 108 -1.52 -22.56 6.13
C ARG A 108 -0.89 -21.18 5.98
N MET A 109 -1.40 -20.18 6.68
CA MET A 109 -0.88 -18.81 6.74
C MET A 109 -0.74 -18.13 5.37
N PHE A 110 -1.82 -18.12 4.58
CA PHE A 110 -1.84 -17.41 3.29
C PHE A 110 -3.11 -16.58 3.09
N ILE A 111 -2.99 -15.62 2.17
CA ILE A 111 -4.09 -14.86 1.59
C ILE A 111 -4.14 -15.20 0.10
N LEU A 112 -5.33 -15.48 -0.42
CA LEU A 112 -5.58 -15.66 -1.86
C LEU A 112 -6.71 -14.73 -2.29
N LEU A 113 -6.50 -14.06 -3.43
CA LEU A 113 -7.47 -13.19 -4.07
C LEU A 113 -7.84 -13.79 -5.43
N GLU A 114 -9.13 -13.98 -5.68
CA GLU A 114 -9.75 -14.60 -6.87
C GLU A 114 -10.76 -13.65 -7.52
#